data_AF-A0A077ZGT2-F1
#
_entry.id   AF-A0A077ZGT2-F1
#
_cell.length_a   1.000
_cell.length_b   1.000
_cell.length_c   1.000
_cell.angle_alpha   90.00
_cell.angle_beta   90.00
_cell.angle_gamma   90.00
#
_symmetry.space_group_name_H-M   'P 1'
#
loop_
_entity.id
_entity.type
_entity.pdbx_description
1 polymer ?
#
loop_
_entity_poly.entity_id
_entity_poly.type
_entity_poly.pdbx_seq_one_letter_code
_entity_poly.pdbx_strand_id
1 'polypeptide(L)'
;MSFLLPIQLFKILADETRLGIVLLLSELGELCVCDLCTALDQSQPKISRHLALLRESGLLLDRKQGKWVHYRLSPHIPAWAAKIIDEAWRCEQEKVQAIVRNLARQNCSGDNVFYPGGIMLLAGAIFVLTIVLVIWQPKGLGIGWSATLGAVLALVTGVVHPGDIPVVWNIVWNATAAFIAVIIISLLLDESGFFEWAALHVSRWGNGRGRLLFTWIVLLGAAVAALFANDGAALILTPIVIAMLLALGFSKGTTLAFVMAAGFIADTASLPLIVSNLVNIVSADFFGLGFREYASVMVPVDIAAIVATLVMLHLYFRKDIPQNYDMALLKSPAEAIKDPATFKTGWVVLLLLLVGFFVLEPLGIPVSAIAAVGALILFVVAKRGHAINTGKVLRGAPWQIVIFSLGMYLVVYGLRNAGLTEYLSGVLNVLADNGLWAATLGTGFLTAFLSSIMNNMPTVLVGALSIDGSTASGVIKEAMVYANVIGCDLGPKITPIGSLATLLWLHVLSQKNMTISWGYYFRTGIIMTLPVLFVTLAALALRLSFTL
;
A
#
# COMPACT_ATOMS: atom_id res chain seq x y z
N MET A 1 14.31 -39.94 23.62
CA MET A 1 15.19 -39.15 22.73
C MET A 1 14.54 -39.14 21.36
N SER A 2 14.06 -37.98 20.89
CA SER A 2 13.65 -37.86 19.50
C SER A 2 14.90 -38.04 18.63
N PHE A 3 14.88 -39.03 17.75
CA PHE A 3 15.94 -39.19 16.77
C PHE A 3 15.76 -38.08 15.73
N LEU A 4 16.65 -37.10 15.74
CA LEU A 4 16.72 -36.10 14.67
C LEU A 4 16.95 -36.84 13.35
N LEU A 5 16.01 -36.73 12.41
CA LEU A 5 16.12 -37.31 11.07
C LEU A 5 16.84 -36.35 10.11
N PRO A 6 17.56 -36.84 9.08
CA PRO A 6 18.21 -35.98 8.08
C PRO A 6 17.29 -34.93 7.47
N ILE A 7 16.07 -35.31 7.08
CA ILE A 7 15.09 -34.38 6.50
C ILE A 7 14.66 -33.28 7.49
N GLN A 8 14.62 -33.58 8.79
CA GLN A 8 14.30 -32.59 9.82
C GLN A 8 15.44 -31.60 9.96
N LEU A 9 16.69 -32.07 10.03
CA LEU A 9 17.85 -31.19 10.06
C LEU A 9 17.86 -30.24 8.85
N PHE A 10 17.69 -30.76 7.64
CA PHE A 10 17.70 -29.92 6.43
C PHE A 10 16.54 -28.91 6.43
N LYS A 11 15.32 -29.31 6.79
CA LYS A 11 14.20 -28.35 6.91
C LYS A 11 14.46 -27.25 7.93
N ILE A 12 15.10 -27.59 9.04
CA ILE A 12 15.44 -26.63 10.08
C ILE A 12 16.56 -25.70 9.61
N LEU A 13 17.61 -26.22 9.00
CA LEU A 13 18.79 -25.44 8.60
C LEU A 13 18.66 -24.74 7.24
N ALA A 14 17.65 -25.05 6.42
CA ALA A 14 17.37 -24.36 5.16
C ALA A 14 16.76 -22.94 5.34
N ASP A 15 17.04 -22.29 6.48
CA ASP A 15 16.60 -20.96 6.84
C ASP A 15 17.81 -20.18 7.32
N GLU A 16 18.04 -19.02 6.71
CA GLU A 16 19.26 -18.23 6.93
C GLU A 16 19.43 -17.81 8.40
N THR A 17 18.34 -17.52 9.11
CA THR A 17 18.42 -17.12 10.52
C THR A 17 18.76 -18.31 11.40
N ARG A 18 18.11 -19.46 11.20
CA ARG A 18 18.40 -20.68 11.97
C ARG A 18 19.82 -21.19 11.71
N LEU A 19 20.26 -21.19 10.45
CA LEU A 19 21.63 -21.53 10.09
C LEU A 19 22.61 -20.56 10.75
N GLY A 20 22.39 -19.25 10.60
CA GLY A 20 23.24 -18.23 11.22
C GLY A 20 23.38 -18.40 12.75
N ILE A 21 22.29 -18.67 13.46
CA ILE A 21 22.31 -18.97 14.90
C ILE A 21 23.20 -20.18 15.19
N VAL A 22 22.98 -21.29 14.47
CA VAL A 22 23.72 -22.55 14.68
C VAL A 22 25.21 -22.36 14.41
N LEU A 23 25.58 -21.66 13.34
CA LEU A 23 26.98 -21.39 13.00
C LEU A 23 27.68 -20.46 14.01
N LEU A 24 26.98 -19.42 14.48
CA LEU A 24 27.51 -18.53 15.53
C LEU A 24 27.71 -19.26 16.86
N LEU A 25 26.77 -20.13 17.24
CA LEU A 25 26.90 -20.96 18.44
C LEU A 25 27.98 -22.04 18.30
N SER A 26 28.25 -22.51 17.08
CA SER A 26 29.39 -23.38 16.79
C SER A 26 30.73 -22.67 17.02
N GLU A 27 30.82 -21.39 16.65
CA GLU A 27 32.04 -20.58 16.80
C GLU A 27 32.27 -20.10 18.25
N LEU A 28 31.24 -19.50 18.85
CA LEU A 28 31.35 -18.83 20.15
C LEU A 28 30.96 -19.72 21.34
N GLY A 29 30.44 -20.91 21.08
CA GLY A 29 30.02 -21.90 22.07
C GLY A 29 28.69 -21.57 22.74
N GLU A 30 28.52 -20.34 23.24
CA GLU A 30 27.30 -19.93 23.92
C GLU A 30 27.02 -18.43 23.75
N LEU A 31 25.77 -18.08 23.44
CA LEU A 31 25.34 -16.68 23.23
C LEU A 31 24.01 -16.39 23.91
N CYS A 32 23.82 -15.16 24.41
CA CYS A 32 22.49 -14.72 24.83
C CYS A 32 21.60 -14.42 23.61
N VAL A 33 20.29 -14.32 23.84
CA VAL A 33 19.36 -13.81 22.82
C VAL A 33 19.80 -12.43 22.30
N CYS A 34 20.29 -11.56 23.19
CA CYS A 34 20.82 -10.24 22.84
C CYS A 34 21.94 -10.32 21.81
N ASP A 35 22.96 -11.12 22.07
CA ASP A 35 24.12 -11.33 21.20
C ASP A 35 23.66 -11.83 19.83
N LEU A 36 22.71 -12.77 19.78
CA LEU A 36 22.19 -13.30 18.53
C LEU A 36 21.39 -12.27 17.73
N CYS A 37 20.61 -11.41 18.40
CA CYS A 37 19.91 -10.30 17.74
C CYS A 37 20.90 -9.35 17.08
N THR A 38 21.94 -8.97 17.83
CA THR A 38 23.01 -8.10 17.36
C THR A 38 23.83 -8.73 16.25
N ALA A 39 24.18 -10.02 16.39
CA ALA A 39 25.03 -10.74 15.43
C ALA A 39 24.37 -10.90 14.06
N LEU A 40 23.07 -11.18 14.06
CA LEU A 40 22.31 -11.50 12.85
C LEU A 40 21.50 -10.32 12.32
N ASP A 41 21.57 -9.17 13.01
CA ASP A 41 20.78 -7.98 12.70
C ASP A 41 19.27 -8.33 12.57
N GLN A 42 18.77 -9.08 13.56
CA GLN A 42 17.39 -9.54 13.62
C GLN A 42 16.71 -9.13 14.93
N SER A 43 15.38 -9.01 14.89
CA SER A 43 14.57 -8.67 16.05
C SER A 43 14.57 -9.80 17.10
N GLN A 44 14.45 -9.42 18.38
CA GLN A 44 14.38 -10.37 19.49
C GLN A 44 13.22 -11.38 19.38
N PRO A 45 11.99 -11.00 18.96
CA PRO A 45 10.90 -11.96 18.77
C PRO A 45 11.24 -13.01 17.71
N LYS A 46 11.81 -12.59 16.57
CA LYS A 46 12.23 -13.48 15.49
C LYS A 46 13.30 -14.45 15.97
N ILE A 47 14.38 -13.95 16.57
CA ILE A 47 15.44 -14.78 17.15
C ILE A 47 14.88 -15.75 18.20
N SER A 48 14.05 -15.27 19.13
CA SER A 48 13.47 -16.11 20.19
C SER A 48 12.61 -17.25 19.62
N ARG A 49 11.88 -17.00 18.54
CA ARG A 49 11.07 -18.02 17.86
C ARG A 49 11.95 -19.05 17.13
N HIS A 50 12.99 -18.61 16.43
CA HIS A 50 13.95 -19.52 15.80
C HIS A 50 14.69 -20.36 16.84
N LEU A 51 15.06 -19.77 17.98
CA LEU A 51 15.66 -20.48 19.11
C LEU A 51 14.70 -21.52 19.71
N ALA A 52 13.40 -21.22 19.81
CA ALA A 52 12.41 -22.18 20.27
C ALA A 52 12.32 -23.40 19.34
N LEU A 53 12.23 -23.18 18.02
CA LEU A 53 12.22 -24.27 17.02
C LEU A 53 13.49 -25.12 17.07
N LEU A 54 14.65 -24.47 17.17
CA LEU A 54 15.94 -25.14 17.28
C LEU A 54 16.06 -25.96 18.57
N ARG A 55 15.55 -25.45 19.70
CA ARG A 55 15.50 -26.17 20.97
C ARG A 55 14.55 -27.37 20.91
N GLU A 56 13.36 -27.21 20.34
CA GLU A 56 12.39 -28.31 20.16
C GLU A 56 12.95 -29.44 19.30
N SER A 57 13.82 -29.11 18.33
CA SER A 57 14.51 -30.13 17.50
C SER A 57 15.61 -30.90 18.24
N GLY A 58 16.02 -30.44 19.43
CA GLY A 58 17.14 -31.00 20.18
C GLY A 58 18.53 -30.51 19.72
N LEU A 59 18.60 -29.57 18.75
CA LEU A 59 19.86 -28.96 18.32
C LEU A 59 20.43 -27.98 19.36
N LEU A 60 19.58 -27.32 20.14
CA LEU A 60 20.02 -26.35 21.15
C LEU A 60 19.62 -26.76 22.56
N LEU A 61 20.43 -26.30 23.52
CA LEU A 61 20.09 -26.25 24.94
C LEU A 61 20.13 -24.81 25.40
N ASP A 62 19.26 -24.46 26.35
CA ASP A 62 19.25 -23.18 27.02
C ASP A 62 19.65 -23.29 28.50
N ARG A 63 20.33 -22.27 29.01
CA ARG A 63 20.56 -22.07 30.45
C ARG A 63 20.21 -20.64 30.84
N LYS A 64 19.60 -20.48 32.01
CA LYS A 64 19.27 -19.16 32.56
C LYS A 64 20.42 -18.66 33.43
N GLN A 65 20.94 -17.48 33.16
CA GLN A 65 21.95 -16.80 33.97
C GLN A 65 21.49 -15.37 34.27
N GLY A 66 21.06 -15.14 35.52
CA GLY A 66 20.45 -13.88 35.93
C GLY A 66 19.16 -13.59 35.16
N LYS A 67 19.10 -12.43 34.49
CA LYS A 67 17.96 -12.02 33.66
C LYS A 67 18.01 -12.59 32.23
N TRP A 68 19.12 -13.19 31.82
CA TRP A 68 19.35 -13.60 30.44
C TRP A 68 19.26 -15.13 30.27
N VAL A 69 18.82 -15.53 29.08
CA VAL A 69 18.82 -16.93 28.65
C VAL A 69 19.91 -17.07 27.60
N HIS A 70 20.84 -17.98 27.86
CA HIS A 70 21.96 -18.31 27.00
C HIS A 70 21.68 -19.62 26.28
N TYR A 71 22.05 -19.69 25.01
CA TYR A 71 21.85 -20.85 24.16
C TYR A 71 23.19 -21.40 23.70
N ARG A 72 23.28 -22.73 23.59
CA ARG A 72 24.44 -23.44 23.05
C ARG A 72 24.00 -24.64 22.22
N LEU A 73 24.88 -25.13 21.36
CA LEU A 73 24.65 -26.40 20.66
C LEU A 73 24.52 -27.54 21.68
N SER A 74 23.55 -28.42 21.45
CA SER A 74 23.34 -29.59 22.28
C SER A 74 24.50 -30.58 22.13
N PRO A 75 25.12 -31.05 23.23
CA PRO A 75 26.14 -32.09 23.17
C PRO A 75 25.56 -33.45 22.73
N HIS A 76 24.23 -33.57 22.63
CA HIS A 76 23.52 -34.78 22.22
C HIS A 76 23.10 -34.76 20.75
N ILE A 77 23.60 -33.81 19.95
CA ILE A 77 23.39 -33.82 18.49
C ILE A 77 24.00 -35.10 17.91
N PRO A 78 23.29 -35.83 17.02
CA PRO A 78 23.86 -37.00 16.35
C PRO A 78 25.17 -36.65 15.62
N ALA A 79 26.17 -37.52 15.70
CA ALA A 79 27.50 -37.27 15.13
C ALA A 79 27.48 -36.91 13.64
N TRP A 80 26.55 -37.50 12.86
CA TRP A 80 26.39 -37.16 11.45
C TRP A 80 25.88 -35.72 11.24
N ALA A 81 24.98 -35.23 12.10
CA ALA A 81 24.45 -33.87 12.04
C ALA A 81 25.50 -32.84 12.48
N ALA A 82 26.28 -33.16 13.52
CA ALA A 82 27.40 -32.34 13.95
C ALA A 82 28.45 -32.17 12.83
N LYS A 83 28.76 -33.23 12.07
CA LYS A 83 29.65 -33.13 10.90
C LYS A 83 29.10 -32.22 9.81
N ILE A 84 27.80 -32.25 9.55
CA ILE A 84 27.17 -31.35 8.56
C ILE A 84 27.27 -29.90 9.02
N ILE A 85 27.03 -29.63 10.31
CA ILE A 85 27.18 -28.28 10.88
C ILE A 85 28.63 -27.80 10.80
N ASP A 86 29.60 -28.67 11.11
CA ASP A 86 31.04 -28.35 10.98
C ASP A 86 31.42 -28.00 9.54
N GLU A 87 30.93 -28.79 8.56
CA GLU A 87 31.19 -28.53 7.15
C GLU A 87 30.55 -27.21 6.68
N ALA A 88 29.32 -26.93 7.11
CA ALA A 88 28.65 -25.67 6.83
C ALA A 88 29.38 -24.49 7.48
N TRP A 89 29.88 -24.64 8.71
CA TRP A 89 30.68 -23.63 9.38
C TRP A 89 32.00 -23.37 8.64
N ARG A 90 32.69 -24.41 8.17
CA ARG A 90 33.92 -24.26 7.35
C ARG A 90 33.66 -23.49 6.06
N CYS A 91 32.53 -23.74 5.41
CA CYS A 91 32.14 -23.05 4.19
C CYS A 91 31.88 -21.55 4.43
N GLU A 92 31.28 -21.21 5.58
CA GLU A 92 30.88 -19.84 5.94
C GLU A 92 31.86 -19.15 6.92
N GLN A 93 33.04 -19.74 7.16
CA GLN A 93 33.94 -19.36 8.25
C GLN A 93 34.32 -17.87 8.21
N GLU A 94 34.65 -17.33 7.03
CA GLU A 94 35.01 -15.93 6.86
C GLU A 94 33.86 -14.98 7.26
N LYS A 95 32.63 -15.33 6.87
CA LYS A 95 31.42 -14.55 7.18
C LYS A 95 31.12 -14.60 8.67
N VAL A 96 31.16 -15.79 9.27
CA VAL A 96 30.93 -15.97 10.71
C VAL A 96 31.98 -15.20 11.52
N GLN A 97 33.27 -15.31 11.18
CA GLN A 97 34.34 -14.59 11.87
C GLN A 97 34.27 -13.06 11.67
N ALA A 98 33.75 -12.57 10.53
CA ALA A 98 33.46 -11.15 10.35
C ALA A 98 32.37 -10.67 11.32
N ILE A 99 31.29 -11.44 11.48
CA ILE A 99 30.21 -11.14 12.43
C ILE A 99 30.75 -11.18 13.87
N VAL A 100 31.53 -12.19 14.25
CA VAL A 100 32.13 -12.30 15.58
C VAL A 100 33.03 -11.10 15.90
N ARG A 101 33.85 -10.66 14.94
CA ARG A 101 34.69 -9.46 15.11
C ARG A 101 33.86 -8.19 15.34
N ASN A 102 32.71 -8.07 14.68
CA ASN A 102 31.79 -6.96 14.90
C ASN A 102 31.11 -7.04 16.27
N LEU A 103 30.75 -8.25 16.72
CA LEU A 103 30.17 -8.47 18.04
C LEU A 103 31.13 -8.09 19.17
N ALA A 104 32.40 -8.51 19.06
CA ALA A 104 33.44 -8.19 20.04
C ALA A 104 33.71 -6.68 20.15
N ARG A 105 33.48 -5.92 19.07
CA ARG A 105 33.55 -4.45 19.08
C ARG A 105 32.35 -3.79 19.76
N GLN A 106 31.21 -4.49 19.85
CA GLN A 106 29.98 -4.01 20.45
C GLN A 106 29.77 -4.50 21.90
N ASN A 107 30.79 -5.12 22.51
CA ASN A 107 30.80 -5.68 23.87
C ASN A 107 29.68 -5.18 24.79
N CYS A 108 28.66 -6.01 25.00
CA CYS A 108 27.55 -5.81 25.94
C CYS A 108 27.95 -5.92 27.42
N SER A 109 29.21 -5.62 27.76
CA SER A 109 29.77 -5.58 29.11
C SER A 109 30.01 -4.15 29.64
N GLY A 110 29.41 -3.14 28.99
CA GLY A 110 29.28 -1.78 29.53
C GLY A 110 27.81 -1.42 29.78
N ASP A 111 27.54 -0.73 30.87
CA ASP A 111 26.22 -0.37 31.46
C ASP A 111 25.26 0.48 30.59
N ASN A 112 25.34 0.41 29.27
CA ASN A 112 24.40 1.02 28.34
C ASN A 112 23.72 -0.05 27.47
N VAL A 113 23.02 -0.98 28.11
CA VAL A 113 21.97 -1.73 27.40
C VAL A 113 20.85 -0.73 27.13
N PHE A 114 20.85 -0.18 25.92
CA PHE A 114 19.72 0.58 25.40
C PHE A 114 18.50 -0.33 25.51
N TYR A 115 17.59 -0.01 26.45
CA TYR A 115 16.38 -0.81 26.61
C TYR A 115 15.67 -0.85 25.26
N PRO A 116 15.34 -2.03 24.70
CA PRO A 116 14.63 -2.11 23.42
C PRO A 116 13.29 -1.34 23.47
N GLY A 117 12.72 -1.14 24.67
CA GLY A 117 11.56 -0.27 24.86
C GLY A 117 11.83 1.21 24.58
N GLY A 118 13.03 1.73 24.83
CA GLY A 118 13.38 3.14 24.60
C GLY A 118 13.39 3.49 23.13
N ILE A 119 14.03 2.67 22.29
CA ILE A 119 14.05 2.89 20.83
C ILE A 119 12.65 2.70 20.23
N MET A 120 11.88 1.74 20.76
CA MET A 120 10.49 1.50 20.33
C MET A 120 9.57 2.68 20.64
N LEU A 121 9.64 3.23 21.86
CA LEU A 121 8.86 4.42 22.23
C LEU A 121 9.28 5.63 21.39
N LEU A 122 10.58 5.79 21.13
CA LEU A 122 11.08 6.88 20.30
C LEU A 122 10.62 6.76 18.84
N ALA A 123 10.75 5.57 18.24
CA ALA A 123 10.29 5.29 16.89
C ALA A 123 8.77 5.52 16.76
N GLY A 124 8.00 5.02 17.74
CA GLY A 124 6.56 5.26 17.83
C GLY A 124 6.20 6.74 17.94
N ALA A 125 6.93 7.50 18.78
CA ALA A 125 6.73 8.94 18.93
C ALA A 125 7.05 9.71 17.64
N ILE A 126 8.14 9.39 16.95
CA ILE A 126 8.51 9.99 15.67
C ILE A 126 7.44 9.68 14.62
N PHE A 127 6.95 8.44 14.55
CA PHE A 127 5.89 8.07 13.63
C PHE A 127 4.60 8.84 13.92
N VAL A 128 4.12 8.87 15.16
CA VAL A 128 2.90 9.61 15.53
C VAL A 128 3.05 11.11 15.23
N LEU A 129 4.19 11.72 15.57
CA LEU A 129 4.47 13.11 15.23
C LEU A 129 4.42 13.35 13.72
N THR A 130 5.02 12.46 12.93
CA THR A 130 5.04 12.56 11.47
C THR A 130 3.63 12.49 10.90
N ILE A 131 2.81 11.52 11.33
CA ILE A 131 1.42 11.38 10.91
C ILE A 131 0.59 12.60 11.28
N VAL A 132 0.74 13.11 12.51
CA VAL A 132 0.04 14.33 12.96
C VAL A 132 0.40 15.51 12.05
N LEU A 133 1.68 15.70 11.71
CA LEU A 133 2.10 16.78 10.81
C LEU A 133 1.64 16.60 9.36
N VAL A 134 1.59 15.36 8.87
CA VAL A 134 1.08 15.04 7.52
C VAL A 134 -0.42 15.32 7.43
N ILE A 135 -1.20 15.01 8.47
CA ILE A 135 -2.64 15.24 8.50
C ILE A 135 -2.96 16.71 8.76
N TRP A 136 -2.25 17.36 9.68
CA TRP A 136 -2.53 18.74 10.10
C TRP A 136 -2.04 19.80 9.11
N GLN A 137 -0.92 19.56 8.41
CA GLN A 137 -0.29 20.48 7.45
C GLN A 137 -0.22 21.95 7.95
N PRO A 138 0.41 22.19 9.11
CA PRO A 138 0.41 23.51 9.74
C PRO A 138 1.02 24.57 8.82
N LYS A 139 0.31 25.70 8.65
CA LYS A 139 0.72 26.82 7.79
C LYS A 139 1.00 26.42 6.32
N GLY A 140 0.34 25.37 5.82
CA GLY A 140 0.56 24.87 4.45
C GLY A 140 1.87 24.11 4.28
N LEU A 141 2.43 23.58 5.38
CA LEU A 141 3.56 22.65 5.31
C LEU A 141 3.16 21.44 4.45
N GLY A 142 3.78 21.33 3.28
CA GLY A 142 3.50 20.23 2.36
C GLY A 142 3.81 18.87 2.97
N ILE A 143 3.00 17.86 2.65
CA ILE A 143 3.10 16.50 3.18
C ILE A 143 4.51 15.90 3.05
N GLY A 144 5.21 16.24 1.96
CA GLY A 144 6.58 15.78 1.70
C GLY A 144 7.60 16.31 2.69
N TRP A 145 7.41 17.54 3.19
CA TRP A 145 8.28 18.15 4.19
C TRP A 145 8.03 17.57 5.57
N SER A 146 6.76 17.31 5.93
CA SER A 146 6.41 16.63 7.18
C SER A 146 7.04 15.24 7.25
N ALA A 147 6.94 14.45 6.18
CA ALA A 147 7.55 13.12 6.09
C ALA A 147 9.08 13.18 6.13
N THR A 148 9.70 14.12 5.41
CA THR A 148 11.15 14.35 5.45
C THR A 148 11.63 14.71 6.85
N LEU A 149 10.91 15.57 7.57
CA LEU A 149 11.24 15.92 8.95
C LEU A 149 11.24 14.67 9.85
N GLY A 150 10.21 13.83 9.72
CA GLY A 150 10.16 12.54 10.42
C GLY A 150 11.35 11.65 10.12
N ALA A 151 11.72 11.51 8.84
CA ALA A 151 12.86 10.71 8.41
C ALA A 151 14.19 11.25 8.94
N VAL A 152 14.38 12.58 8.94
CA VAL A 152 15.57 13.22 9.52
C VAL A 152 15.65 12.97 11.02
N LEU A 153 14.53 13.10 11.75
CA LEU A 153 14.49 12.78 13.17
C LEU A 153 14.83 11.32 13.43
N ALA A 154 14.31 10.40 12.62
CA ALA A 154 14.61 8.96 12.72
C ALA A 154 16.11 8.67 12.47
N LEU A 155 16.73 9.35 11.50
CA LEU A 155 18.17 9.23 11.20
C LEU A 155 19.03 9.78 12.34
N VAL A 156 18.71 10.99 12.82
CA VAL A 156 19.48 11.66 13.89
C VAL A 156 19.39 10.90 15.22
N THR A 157 18.25 10.26 15.48
CA THR A 157 18.04 9.47 16.72
C THR A 157 18.58 8.04 16.62
N GLY A 158 19.03 7.59 15.45
CA GLY A 158 19.51 6.23 15.23
C GLY A 158 18.40 5.19 15.14
N VAL A 159 17.12 5.59 15.04
CA VAL A 159 16.00 4.68 14.75
C VAL A 159 16.12 4.11 13.33
N VAL A 160 16.66 4.91 12.41
CA VAL A 160 16.98 4.54 11.03
C VAL A 160 18.45 4.84 10.78
N HIS A 161 19.10 4.04 9.96
CA HIS A 161 20.51 4.21 9.62
C HIS A 161 20.67 4.69 8.17
N PRO A 162 21.78 5.37 7.82
CA PRO A 162 22.03 5.79 6.43
C PRO A 162 21.97 4.64 5.41
N GLY A 163 22.30 3.41 5.83
CA GLY A 163 22.19 2.21 5.00
C GLY A 163 20.74 1.81 4.64
N ASP A 164 19.75 2.25 5.41
CA ASP A 164 18.34 1.98 5.12
C ASP A 164 17.81 2.83 3.94
N ILE A 165 18.44 3.98 3.67
CA ILE A 165 18.02 4.89 2.59
C ILE A 165 18.01 4.21 1.21
N PRO A 166 19.11 3.58 0.74
CA PRO A 166 19.10 2.89 -0.55
C PRO A 166 18.14 1.68 -0.56
N VAL A 167 17.97 0.98 0.56
CA VAL A 167 17.02 -0.14 0.67
C VAL A 167 15.60 0.36 0.44
N VAL A 168 15.20 1.39 1.19
CA VAL A 168 13.87 2.01 1.07
C VAL A 168 13.67 2.62 -0.31
N TRP A 169 14.68 3.31 -0.86
CA TRP A 169 14.59 3.90 -2.20
C TRP A 169 14.34 2.84 -3.27
N ASN A 170 15.06 1.71 -3.21
CA ASN A 170 14.89 0.60 -4.15
C ASN A 170 13.49 -0.03 -4.10
N ILE A 171 12.78 0.09 -2.97
CA ILE A 171 11.40 -0.37 -2.84
C ILE A 171 10.41 0.62 -3.49
N VAL A 172 10.60 1.93 -3.31
CA VAL A 172 9.55 2.92 -3.64
C VAL A 172 9.71 3.64 -4.97
N TRP A 173 10.93 3.70 -5.52
CA TRP A 173 11.20 4.62 -6.64
C TRP A 173 10.36 4.30 -7.88
N ASN A 174 10.20 3.02 -8.19
CA ASN A 174 9.45 2.57 -9.36
C ASN A 174 7.97 2.91 -9.19
N ALA A 175 7.38 2.58 -8.04
CA ALA A 175 6.02 2.94 -7.69
C ALA A 175 5.75 4.44 -7.79
N THR A 176 6.59 5.26 -7.18
CA THR A 176 6.41 6.71 -7.14
C THR A 176 6.59 7.35 -8.52
N ALA A 177 7.57 6.91 -9.31
CA ALA A 177 7.78 7.41 -10.67
C ALA A 177 6.62 7.02 -11.61
N ALA A 178 6.13 5.78 -11.50
CA ALA A 178 4.97 5.31 -12.26
C ALA A 178 3.71 6.14 -11.94
N PHE A 179 3.45 6.39 -10.66
CA PHE A 179 2.31 7.19 -10.22
C PHE A 179 2.35 8.61 -10.81
N ILE A 180 3.50 9.29 -10.74
CA ILE A 180 3.64 10.63 -11.33
C ILE A 180 3.40 10.61 -12.85
N ALA A 181 3.94 9.62 -13.56
CA ALA A 181 3.74 9.52 -15.00
C ALA A 181 2.26 9.32 -15.35
N VAL A 182 1.54 8.45 -14.64
CA VAL A 182 0.09 8.22 -14.82
C VAL A 182 -0.70 9.50 -14.51
N ILE A 183 -0.37 10.22 -13.45
CA ILE A 183 -1.02 11.50 -13.14
C ILE A 183 -0.75 12.55 -14.21
N ILE A 184 0.47 12.64 -14.76
CA ILE A 184 0.77 13.55 -15.88
C ILE A 184 -0.08 13.20 -17.10
N ILE A 185 -0.22 11.91 -17.44
CA ILE A 185 -1.10 11.45 -18.52
C ILE A 185 -2.53 11.90 -18.24
N SER A 186 -3.03 11.66 -17.04
CA SER A 186 -4.38 12.08 -16.63
C SER A 186 -4.57 13.59 -16.78
N LEU A 187 -3.65 14.42 -16.29
CA LEU A 187 -3.75 15.88 -16.39
C LEU A 187 -3.70 16.38 -17.84
N LEU A 188 -2.89 15.76 -18.71
CA LEU A 188 -2.85 16.09 -20.14
C LEU A 188 -4.16 15.72 -20.86
N LEU A 189 -4.73 14.57 -20.52
CA LEU A 189 -6.02 14.15 -21.06
C LEU A 189 -7.15 15.08 -20.61
N ASP A 190 -7.15 15.52 -19.36
CA ASP A 190 -8.12 16.49 -18.86
C ASP A 190 -8.06 17.82 -19.61
N GLU A 191 -6.86 18.41 -19.74
CA GLU A 191 -6.69 19.66 -20.47
C GLU A 191 -7.04 19.52 -21.97
N SER A 192 -6.96 18.30 -22.54
CA SER A 192 -7.44 18.02 -23.91
C SER A 192 -8.97 17.96 -24.04
N GLY A 193 -9.70 17.87 -22.92
CA GLY A 193 -11.15 17.73 -22.87
C GLY A 193 -11.66 16.28 -22.76
N PHE A 194 -10.77 15.32 -22.52
CA PHE A 194 -11.10 13.89 -22.54
C PHE A 194 -12.17 13.50 -21.51
N PHE A 195 -12.02 13.95 -20.26
CA PHE A 195 -12.94 13.56 -19.19
C PHE A 195 -14.29 14.31 -19.28
N GLU A 196 -14.30 15.57 -19.72
CA GLU A 196 -15.56 16.29 -19.99
C GLU A 196 -16.32 15.63 -21.14
N TRP A 197 -15.63 15.23 -22.21
CA TRP A 197 -16.20 14.46 -23.31
C TRP A 197 -16.83 13.14 -22.84
N ALA A 198 -16.14 12.41 -21.95
CA ALA A 198 -16.63 11.15 -21.39
C ALA A 198 -17.86 11.39 -20.48
N ALA A 199 -17.79 12.39 -19.60
CA ALA A 199 -18.88 12.77 -18.71
C ALA A 199 -20.16 13.15 -19.48
N LEU A 200 -20.04 13.88 -20.59
CA LEU A 200 -21.18 14.21 -21.45
C LEU A 200 -21.77 12.97 -22.13
N HIS A 201 -20.94 12.04 -22.61
CA HIS A 201 -21.43 10.79 -23.21
C HIS A 201 -22.23 9.95 -22.21
N VAL A 202 -21.64 9.65 -21.05
CA VAL A 202 -22.30 8.82 -20.04
C VAL A 202 -23.58 9.50 -19.51
N SER A 203 -23.59 10.83 -19.48
CA SER A 203 -24.78 11.60 -19.10
C SER A 203 -25.88 11.58 -20.15
N ARG A 204 -25.55 11.39 -21.43
CA ARG A 204 -26.56 11.14 -22.47
C ARG A 204 -27.04 9.69 -22.44
N TRP A 205 -26.18 8.73 -22.08
CA TRP A 205 -26.58 7.33 -21.88
C TRP A 205 -27.59 7.14 -20.73
N GLY A 206 -27.67 8.08 -19.79
CA GLY A 206 -28.74 8.13 -18.80
C GLY A 206 -30.14 8.29 -19.40
N ASN A 207 -30.25 8.74 -20.66
CA ASN A 207 -31.49 8.85 -21.43
C ASN A 207 -32.62 9.58 -20.69
N GLY A 208 -32.28 10.67 -20.00
CA GLY A 208 -33.22 11.50 -19.24
C GLY A 208 -33.67 10.89 -17.90
N ARG A 209 -33.19 9.69 -17.51
CA ARG A 209 -33.54 9.03 -16.24
C ARG A 209 -32.46 9.26 -15.19
N GLY A 210 -32.80 9.91 -14.08
CA GLY A 210 -31.80 10.31 -13.07
C GLY A 210 -31.11 9.12 -12.38
N ARG A 211 -31.79 7.98 -12.20
CA ARG A 211 -31.16 6.75 -11.68
C ARG A 211 -30.13 6.14 -12.63
N LEU A 212 -30.37 6.20 -13.95
CA LEU A 212 -29.39 5.73 -14.92
C LEU A 212 -28.21 6.70 -14.99
N LEU A 213 -28.48 8.01 -14.99
CA LEU A 213 -27.43 9.03 -14.89
C LEU A 213 -26.54 8.80 -13.66
N PHE A 214 -27.13 8.58 -12.48
CA PHE A 214 -26.38 8.28 -11.26
C PHE A 214 -25.48 7.05 -11.42
N THR A 215 -26.03 5.96 -11.95
CA THR A 215 -25.27 4.72 -12.20
C THR A 215 -24.10 4.96 -13.15
N TRP A 216 -24.35 5.64 -14.26
CA TRP A 216 -23.34 5.91 -15.28
C TRP A 216 -22.23 6.86 -14.81
N ILE A 217 -22.55 7.84 -13.96
CA ILE A 217 -21.52 8.69 -13.35
C ILE A 217 -20.67 7.93 -12.35
N VAL A 218 -21.28 7.03 -11.56
CA VAL A 218 -20.52 6.15 -10.66
C VAL A 218 -19.60 5.22 -11.46
N LEU A 219 -20.12 4.60 -12.53
CA LEU A 219 -19.33 3.73 -13.41
C LEU A 219 -18.22 4.47 -14.15
N LEU A 220 -18.45 5.74 -14.53
CA LEU A 220 -17.39 6.58 -15.08
C LEU A 220 -16.30 6.84 -14.03
N GLY A 221 -16.69 7.17 -12.79
CA GLY A 221 -15.76 7.30 -11.68
C GLY A 221 -14.94 6.03 -11.44
N ALA A 222 -15.60 4.87 -11.52
CA ALA A 222 -14.93 3.59 -11.40
C ALA A 222 -13.90 3.36 -12.51
N ALA A 223 -14.29 3.60 -13.77
CA ALA A 223 -13.39 3.43 -14.91
C ALA A 223 -12.18 4.38 -14.86
N VAL A 224 -12.39 5.63 -14.45
CA VAL A 224 -11.29 6.59 -14.31
C VAL A 224 -10.35 6.18 -13.18
N ALA A 225 -10.87 5.78 -12.02
CA ALA A 225 -10.05 5.33 -10.89
C ALA A 225 -9.22 4.10 -11.23
N ALA A 226 -9.82 3.12 -11.90
CA ALA A 226 -9.14 1.90 -12.34
C ALA A 226 -7.96 2.20 -13.28
N LEU A 227 -8.05 3.23 -14.13
CA LEU A 227 -7.05 3.50 -15.17
C LEU A 227 -6.05 4.63 -14.83
N PHE A 228 -6.42 5.61 -14.01
CA PHE A 228 -5.69 6.89 -13.84
C PHE A 228 -5.34 7.26 -12.40
N ALA A 229 -5.45 6.32 -11.48
CA ALA A 229 -5.44 6.54 -10.06
C ALA A 229 -6.69 7.24 -9.49
N ASN A 230 -6.99 6.90 -8.24
CA ASN A 230 -8.07 7.48 -7.46
C ASN A 230 -7.95 9.01 -7.30
N ASP A 231 -6.74 9.56 -7.14
CA ASP A 231 -6.49 11.02 -7.10
C ASP A 231 -6.99 11.71 -8.37
N GLY A 232 -6.67 11.14 -9.54
CA GLY A 232 -7.12 11.66 -10.84
C GLY A 232 -8.65 11.65 -10.92
N ALA A 233 -9.28 10.54 -10.56
CA ALA A 233 -10.74 10.42 -10.55
C ALA A 233 -11.39 11.45 -9.61
N ALA A 234 -10.91 11.57 -8.37
CA ALA A 234 -11.49 12.47 -7.38
C ALA A 234 -11.32 13.95 -7.77
N LEU A 235 -10.14 14.36 -8.25
CA LEU A 235 -9.84 15.77 -8.52
C LEU A 235 -10.36 16.26 -9.87
N ILE A 236 -10.40 15.40 -10.88
CA ILE A 236 -10.80 15.78 -12.25
C ILE A 236 -12.30 15.57 -12.43
N LEU A 237 -12.84 14.40 -12.05
CA LEU A 237 -14.23 14.08 -12.35
C LEU A 237 -15.20 14.90 -11.49
N THR A 238 -14.85 15.18 -10.24
CA THR A 238 -15.71 15.95 -9.32
C THR A 238 -16.11 17.33 -9.87
N PRO A 239 -15.17 18.23 -10.27
CA PRO A 239 -15.56 19.53 -10.80
C PRO A 239 -16.36 19.43 -12.11
N ILE A 240 -16.07 18.44 -12.96
CA ILE A 240 -16.81 18.19 -14.20
C ILE A 240 -18.26 17.78 -13.88
N VAL A 241 -18.43 16.82 -12.98
CA VAL A 241 -19.74 16.34 -12.53
C VAL A 241 -20.52 17.47 -11.86
N ILE A 242 -19.91 18.26 -10.98
CA ILE A 242 -20.57 19.42 -10.36
C ILE A 242 -21.04 20.42 -11.43
N ALA A 243 -20.17 20.83 -12.34
CA ALA A 243 -20.51 21.80 -13.38
C ALA A 243 -21.69 21.32 -14.24
N MET A 244 -21.69 20.04 -14.58
CA MET A 244 -22.76 19.42 -15.36
C MET A 244 -24.08 19.30 -14.58
N LEU A 245 -24.06 18.89 -13.32
CA LEU A 245 -25.29 18.78 -12.50
C LEU A 245 -25.89 20.16 -12.24
N LEU A 246 -25.06 21.19 -12.06
CA LEU A 246 -25.51 22.58 -11.97
C LEU A 246 -26.12 23.06 -13.29
N ALA A 247 -25.52 22.71 -14.44
CA ALA A 247 -26.08 23.03 -15.76
C ALA A 247 -27.43 22.32 -16.01
N LEU A 248 -27.62 21.11 -15.45
CA LEU A 248 -28.89 20.38 -15.46
C LEU A 248 -29.93 20.95 -14.47
N GLY A 249 -29.58 21.98 -13.69
CA GLY A 249 -30.48 22.61 -12.72
C GLY A 249 -30.76 21.77 -11.46
N PHE A 250 -29.89 20.82 -11.13
CA PHE A 250 -30.09 19.96 -9.97
C PHE A 250 -29.89 20.69 -8.64
N SER A 251 -30.62 20.23 -7.63
CA SER A 251 -30.56 20.76 -6.27
C SER A 251 -29.21 20.50 -5.61
N LYS A 252 -28.87 21.29 -4.58
CA LYS A 252 -27.64 21.07 -3.78
C LYS A 252 -27.59 19.66 -3.16
N GLY A 253 -28.73 19.12 -2.71
CA GLY A 253 -28.81 17.77 -2.14
C GLY A 253 -28.51 16.68 -3.16
N THR A 254 -29.10 16.80 -4.36
CA THR A 254 -28.81 15.91 -5.49
C THR A 254 -27.34 16.00 -5.91
N THR A 255 -26.79 17.20 -6.04
CA THR A 255 -25.38 17.39 -6.39
C THR A 255 -24.47 16.77 -5.34
N LEU A 256 -24.79 16.92 -4.04
CA LEU A 256 -24.05 16.27 -2.96
C LEU A 256 -24.09 14.74 -3.08
N ALA A 257 -25.24 14.14 -3.40
CA ALA A 257 -25.35 12.68 -3.57
C ALA A 257 -24.44 12.16 -4.70
N PHE A 258 -24.46 12.81 -5.86
CA PHE A 258 -23.59 12.44 -6.98
C PHE A 258 -22.10 12.63 -6.68
N VAL A 259 -21.78 13.73 -6.01
CA VAL A 259 -20.41 14.05 -5.62
C VAL A 259 -19.89 13.03 -4.60
N MET A 260 -20.67 12.74 -3.56
CA MET A 260 -20.35 11.68 -2.58
C MET A 260 -20.16 10.33 -3.28
N ALA A 261 -21.03 10.00 -4.22
CA ALA A 261 -20.93 8.77 -5.00
C ALA A 261 -19.63 8.71 -5.82
N ALA A 262 -19.27 9.78 -6.51
CA ALA A 262 -18.01 9.90 -7.26
C ALA A 262 -16.78 9.81 -6.33
N GLY A 263 -16.84 10.44 -5.14
CA GLY A 263 -15.77 10.37 -4.15
C GLY A 263 -15.57 8.96 -3.59
N PHE A 264 -16.65 8.23 -3.26
CA PHE A 264 -16.60 6.87 -2.71
C PHE A 264 -16.12 5.84 -3.74
N ILE A 265 -16.66 5.90 -4.96
CA ILE A 265 -16.28 4.95 -6.00
C ILE A 265 -14.82 5.14 -6.41
N ALA A 266 -14.26 6.36 -6.33
CA ALA A 266 -12.88 6.62 -6.70
C ALA A 266 -11.86 5.80 -5.88
N ASP A 267 -12.09 5.59 -4.58
CA ASP A 267 -11.21 4.73 -3.76
C ASP A 267 -11.65 3.25 -3.77
N THR A 268 -12.93 2.97 -4.05
CA THR A 268 -13.37 1.56 -4.14
C THR A 268 -12.86 0.90 -5.41
N ALA A 269 -12.98 1.59 -6.54
CA ALA A 269 -12.69 1.07 -7.87
C ALA A 269 -11.21 1.24 -8.27
N SER A 270 -10.36 1.62 -7.31
CA SER A 270 -8.92 1.72 -7.48
C SER A 270 -8.18 0.44 -7.16
N LEU A 271 -8.88 -0.70 -7.04
CA LEU A 271 -8.29 -2.02 -6.77
C LEU A 271 -7.74 -2.80 -7.98
N PRO A 272 -8.32 -2.71 -9.21
CA PRO A 272 -8.19 -3.78 -10.19
C PRO A 272 -6.79 -3.90 -10.82
N LEU A 273 -6.09 -2.78 -10.99
CA LEU A 273 -4.75 -2.75 -11.59
C LEU A 273 -3.73 -2.22 -10.59
N ILE A 274 -2.47 -2.60 -10.79
CA ILE A 274 -1.35 -2.08 -9.99
C ILE A 274 -1.30 -0.55 -10.09
N VAL A 275 -1.54 0.02 -11.26
CA VAL A 275 -1.50 1.48 -11.49
C VAL A 275 -2.75 2.23 -11.01
N SER A 276 -3.77 1.53 -10.53
CA SER A 276 -5.03 2.13 -10.07
C SER A 276 -4.89 2.92 -8.76
N ASN A 277 -3.83 2.69 -7.98
CA ASN A 277 -3.55 3.44 -6.76
C ASN A 277 -2.06 3.29 -6.39
N LEU A 278 -1.45 4.31 -5.78
CA LEU A 278 -0.08 4.22 -5.25
C LEU A 278 0.06 3.08 -4.21
N VAL A 279 -0.98 2.84 -3.41
CA VAL A 279 -1.06 1.72 -2.46
C VAL A 279 -0.81 0.38 -3.14
N ASN A 280 -1.41 0.18 -4.32
CA ASN A 280 -1.30 -1.06 -5.09
C ASN A 280 0.11 -1.20 -5.66
N ILE A 281 0.66 -0.13 -6.25
CA ILE A 281 2.02 -0.17 -6.83
C ILE A 281 3.05 -0.49 -5.75
N VAL A 282 2.97 0.17 -4.59
CA VAL A 282 3.88 -0.07 -3.46
C VAL A 282 3.78 -1.51 -2.95
N SER A 283 2.56 -2.05 -2.83
CA SER A 283 2.37 -3.43 -2.37
C SER A 283 2.89 -4.44 -3.39
N ALA A 284 2.62 -4.22 -4.67
CA ALA A 284 3.04 -5.11 -5.74
C ALA A 284 4.58 -5.12 -5.88
N ASP A 285 5.22 -3.94 -5.87
CA ASP A 285 6.68 -3.84 -5.93
C ASP A 285 7.33 -4.49 -4.70
N PHE A 286 6.77 -4.30 -3.49
CA PHE A 286 7.33 -4.86 -2.26
C PHE A 286 7.26 -6.39 -2.21
N PHE A 287 6.15 -6.99 -2.66
CA PHE A 287 5.95 -8.44 -2.67
C PHE A 287 6.34 -9.12 -3.99
N GLY A 288 6.78 -8.36 -5.00
CA GLY A 288 7.14 -8.89 -6.32
C GLY A 288 5.95 -9.45 -7.10
N LEU A 289 4.75 -8.86 -6.96
CA LEU A 289 3.56 -9.29 -7.68
C LEU A 289 3.55 -8.71 -9.10
N GLY A 290 3.54 -9.59 -10.10
CA GLY A 290 3.48 -9.16 -11.50
C GLY A 290 2.13 -8.55 -11.88
N PHE A 291 2.11 -7.68 -12.90
CA PHE A 291 0.91 -6.95 -13.31
C PHE A 291 -0.25 -7.87 -13.70
N ARG A 292 0.07 -8.94 -14.44
CA ARG A 292 -0.92 -9.93 -14.89
C ARG A 292 -1.49 -10.73 -13.72
N GLU A 293 -0.64 -11.14 -12.79
CA GLU A 293 -1.05 -11.93 -11.62
C GLU A 293 -1.99 -11.12 -10.75
N TYR A 294 -1.57 -9.91 -10.38
CA TYR A 294 -2.35 -8.97 -9.60
C TYR A 294 -3.73 -8.73 -10.22
N ALA A 295 -3.78 -8.40 -11.52
CA ALA A 295 -5.04 -8.13 -12.21
C ALA A 295 -5.96 -9.37 -12.26
N SER A 296 -5.40 -10.58 -12.37
CA SER A 296 -6.19 -11.83 -12.42
C SER A 296 -6.93 -12.15 -11.11
N VAL A 297 -6.46 -11.58 -9.99
CA VAL A 297 -7.10 -11.70 -8.67
C VAL A 297 -7.98 -10.49 -8.43
N MET A 298 -7.47 -9.28 -8.64
CA MET A 298 -8.13 -8.05 -8.20
C MET A 298 -9.22 -7.56 -9.15
N VAL A 299 -9.19 -7.86 -10.45
CA VAL A 299 -10.28 -7.46 -11.36
C VAL A 299 -11.63 -8.11 -10.97
N PRO A 300 -11.74 -9.43 -10.75
CA PRO A 300 -12.99 -10.03 -10.26
C PRO A 300 -13.44 -9.50 -8.89
N VAL A 301 -12.49 -9.24 -8.00
CA VAL A 301 -12.75 -8.71 -6.65
C VAL A 301 -13.29 -7.28 -6.73
N ASP A 302 -12.69 -6.46 -7.59
CA ASP A 302 -13.12 -5.09 -7.84
C ASP A 302 -14.53 -5.01 -8.45
N ILE A 303 -14.90 -5.94 -9.34
CA ILE A 303 -16.28 -6.02 -9.85
C ILE A 303 -17.26 -6.22 -8.69
N ALA A 304 -16.96 -7.10 -7.73
CA ALA A 304 -17.79 -7.29 -6.55
C ALA A 304 -17.85 -6.01 -5.68
N ALA A 305 -16.73 -5.32 -5.54
CA ALA A 305 -16.64 -4.04 -4.82
C ALA A 305 -17.50 -2.95 -5.48
N ILE A 306 -17.40 -2.78 -6.80
CA ILE A 306 -18.19 -1.82 -7.59
C ILE A 306 -19.68 -2.12 -7.47
N VAL A 307 -20.09 -3.39 -7.59
CA VAL A 307 -21.49 -3.80 -7.45
C VAL A 307 -22.00 -3.51 -6.04
N ALA A 308 -21.24 -3.86 -5.00
CA ALA A 308 -21.61 -3.57 -3.62
C ALA A 308 -21.76 -2.06 -3.38
N THR A 309 -20.82 -1.26 -3.91
CA THR A 309 -20.85 0.20 -3.81
C THR A 309 -22.05 0.79 -4.55
N LEU A 310 -22.36 0.32 -5.76
CA LEU A 310 -23.54 0.76 -6.50
C LEU A 310 -24.84 0.46 -5.74
N VAL A 311 -24.98 -0.75 -5.20
CA VAL A 311 -26.15 -1.14 -4.39
C VAL A 311 -26.27 -0.21 -3.18
N MET A 312 -25.19 -0.05 -2.41
CA MET A 312 -25.19 0.79 -1.22
C MET A 312 -25.50 2.26 -1.55
N LEU A 313 -24.93 2.80 -2.62
CA LEU A 313 -25.14 4.19 -3.04
C LEU A 313 -26.58 4.42 -3.49
N HIS A 314 -27.16 3.50 -4.27
CA HIS A 314 -28.57 3.57 -4.67
C HIS A 314 -29.51 3.46 -3.48
N LEU A 315 -29.20 2.62 -2.48
CA LEU A 315 -30.02 2.48 -1.28
C LEU A 315 -29.94 3.73 -0.40
N TYR A 316 -28.74 4.24 -0.17
CA TYR A 316 -28.48 5.37 0.73
C TYR A 316 -29.03 6.68 0.15
N PHE A 317 -28.74 6.98 -1.12
CA PHE A 317 -29.15 8.22 -1.80
C PHE A 317 -30.46 8.11 -2.59
N ARG A 318 -31.26 7.06 -2.39
CA ARG A 318 -32.51 6.80 -3.15
C ARG A 318 -33.47 7.99 -3.21
N LYS A 319 -33.46 8.86 -2.20
CA LYS A 319 -34.35 10.02 -2.08
C LYS A 319 -33.78 11.28 -2.75
N ASP A 320 -32.46 11.35 -2.91
CA ASP A 320 -31.75 12.51 -3.44
C ASP A 320 -31.51 12.39 -4.96
N ILE A 321 -31.61 11.17 -5.51
CA ILE A 321 -31.50 10.90 -6.94
C ILE A 321 -32.81 11.35 -7.64
N PRO A 322 -32.72 12.23 -8.65
CA PRO A 322 -33.89 12.74 -9.35
C PRO A 322 -34.53 11.63 -10.20
N GLN A 323 -35.83 11.75 -10.47
CA GLN A 323 -36.50 10.81 -11.36
C GLN A 323 -36.06 11.02 -12.81
N ASN A 324 -36.16 12.26 -13.29
CA ASN A 324 -35.85 12.63 -14.67
C ASN A 324 -34.99 13.89 -14.76
N TYR A 325 -34.34 14.11 -15.90
CA TYR A 325 -33.61 15.33 -16.24
C TYR A 325 -33.72 15.65 -17.73
N ASP A 326 -33.57 16.92 -18.07
CA ASP A 326 -33.64 17.38 -19.46
C ASP A 326 -32.28 17.21 -20.17
N MET A 327 -32.28 16.37 -21.21
CA MET A 327 -31.08 16.14 -22.02
C MET A 327 -30.74 17.30 -22.95
N ALA A 328 -31.68 18.20 -23.24
CA ALA A 328 -31.45 19.36 -24.09
C ALA A 328 -30.52 20.39 -23.43
N LEU A 329 -30.42 20.37 -22.10
CA LEU A 329 -29.50 21.22 -21.34
C LEU A 329 -28.03 20.75 -21.41
N LEU A 330 -27.77 19.54 -21.89
CA LEU A 330 -26.41 19.02 -22.03
C LEU A 330 -25.77 19.53 -23.32
N LYS A 331 -24.55 20.06 -23.21
CA LYS A 331 -23.70 20.39 -24.35
C LYS A 331 -23.46 19.17 -25.24
N SER A 332 -23.15 19.40 -26.51
CA SER A 332 -22.74 18.30 -27.38
C SER A 332 -21.35 17.79 -26.94
N PRO A 333 -21.10 16.47 -26.89
CA PRO A 333 -19.79 15.96 -26.46
C PRO A 333 -18.61 16.45 -27.31
N ALA A 334 -18.83 16.73 -28.60
CA ALA A 334 -17.79 17.22 -29.50
C ALA A 334 -17.23 18.60 -29.08
N GLU A 335 -18.04 19.45 -28.47
CA GLU A 335 -17.62 20.76 -27.97
C GLU A 335 -16.64 20.69 -26.79
N ALA A 336 -16.56 19.56 -26.10
CA ALA A 336 -15.64 19.38 -25.00
C ALA A 336 -14.17 19.21 -25.46
N ILE A 337 -13.94 18.79 -26.72
CA ILE A 337 -12.60 18.50 -27.23
C ILE A 337 -11.86 19.83 -27.51
N LYS A 338 -10.86 20.13 -26.68
CA LYS A 338 -10.05 21.37 -26.78
C LYS A 338 -8.82 21.21 -27.66
N ASP A 339 -8.19 20.04 -27.62
CA ASP A 339 -7.04 19.71 -28.45
C ASP A 339 -7.23 18.32 -29.11
N PRO A 340 -7.70 18.28 -30.37
CA PRO A 340 -7.97 17.03 -31.08
C PRO A 340 -6.75 16.12 -31.25
N ALA A 341 -5.54 16.69 -31.35
CA ALA A 341 -4.32 15.90 -31.52
C ALA A 341 -3.99 15.15 -30.23
N THR A 342 -3.96 15.85 -29.10
CA THR A 342 -3.74 15.24 -27.79
C THR A 342 -4.88 14.29 -27.42
N PHE A 343 -6.14 14.64 -27.70
CA PHE A 343 -7.29 13.78 -27.45
C PHE A 343 -7.19 12.43 -28.18
N LYS A 344 -6.89 12.44 -29.49
CA LYS A 344 -6.74 11.21 -30.29
C LYS A 344 -5.51 10.40 -29.87
N THR A 345 -4.39 11.08 -29.63
CA THR A 345 -3.17 10.44 -29.12
C THR A 345 -3.41 9.84 -27.75
N GLY A 346 -4.26 10.46 -26.93
CA GLY A 346 -4.69 9.96 -25.64
C GLY A 346 -5.24 8.54 -25.72
N TRP A 347 -6.21 8.28 -26.60
CA TRP A 347 -6.73 6.93 -26.81
C TRP A 347 -5.65 5.91 -27.20
N VAL A 348 -4.72 6.31 -28.07
CA VAL A 348 -3.60 5.45 -28.49
C VAL A 348 -2.67 5.17 -27.30
N VAL A 349 -2.30 6.18 -26.54
CA VAL A 349 -1.43 6.04 -25.36
C VAL A 349 -2.08 5.17 -24.30
N LEU A 350 -3.39 5.30 -24.06
CA LEU A 350 -4.10 4.43 -23.10
C LEU A 350 -4.06 2.97 -23.50
N LEU A 351 -4.31 2.69 -24.79
CA LEU A 351 -4.21 1.33 -25.31
C LEU A 351 -2.77 0.80 -25.19
N LEU A 352 -1.78 1.61 -25.57
CA LEU A 352 -0.37 1.25 -25.49
C LEU A 352 0.10 1.03 -24.05
N LEU A 353 -0.39 1.81 -23.08
CA LEU A 353 -0.08 1.62 -21.67
C LEU A 353 -0.68 0.33 -21.14
N LEU A 354 -1.97 0.07 -21.41
CA LEU A 354 -2.62 -1.14 -20.95
C LEU A 354 -1.92 -2.38 -21.53
N VAL A 355 -1.71 -2.41 -22.85
CA VAL A 355 -0.98 -3.50 -23.50
C VAL A 355 0.46 -3.57 -22.99
N GLY A 356 1.12 -2.43 -22.84
CA GLY A 356 2.49 -2.31 -22.34
C GLY A 356 2.65 -2.92 -20.95
N PHE A 357 1.75 -2.63 -20.01
CA PHE A 357 1.80 -3.21 -18.68
C PHE A 357 1.59 -4.72 -18.68
N PHE A 358 0.71 -5.26 -19.52
CA PHE A 358 0.50 -6.71 -19.60
C PHE A 358 1.61 -7.47 -20.33
N VAL A 359 2.33 -6.82 -21.25
CA VAL A 359 3.32 -7.46 -22.12
C VAL A 359 4.76 -7.20 -21.69
N LEU A 360 5.09 -5.96 -21.33
CA LEU A 360 6.47 -5.52 -21.08
C LEU A 360 6.91 -5.68 -19.63
N GLU A 361 6.00 -5.53 -18.66
CA GLU A 361 6.34 -5.70 -17.24
C GLU A 361 6.82 -7.13 -16.93
N PRO A 362 6.16 -8.20 -17.41
CA PRO A 362 6.68 -9.57 -17.25
C PRO A 362 8.04 -9.83 -17.93
N LEU A 363 8.48 -8.94 -18.84
CA LEU A 363 9.80 -9.00 -19.47
C LEU A 363 10.88 -8.25 -18.66
N GLY A 364 10.54 -7.78 -17.45
CA GLY A 364 11.43 -7.05 -16.56
C GLY A 364 11.49 -5.55 -16.81
N ILE A 365 10.64 -4.99 -17.68
CA ILE A 365 10.58 -3.54 -17.88
C ILE A 365 9.75 -2.92 -16.75
N PRO A 366 10.31 -2.00 -15.95
CA PRO A 366 9.60 -1.42 -14.83
C PRO A 366 8.37 -0.63 -15.28
N VAL A 367 7.29 -0.72 -14.50
CA VAL A 367 6.01 -0.01 -14.73
C VAL A 367 6.25 1.49 -14.92
N SER A 368 7.18 2.07 -14.16
CA SER A 368 7.56 3.48 -14.30
C SER A 368 8.10 3.85 -15.67
N ALA A 369 8.90 2.99 -16.30
CA ALA A 369 9.44 3.24 -17.65
C ALA A 369 8.33 3.20 -18.70
N ILE A 370 7.42 2.23 -18.61
CA ILE A 370 6.27 2.09 -19.52
C ILE A 370 5.38 3.33 -19.40
N ALA A 371 5.03 3.72 -18.16
CA ALA A 371 4.23 4.90 -17.87
C ALA A 371 4.91 6.20 -18.35
N ALA A 372 6.22 6.35 -18.10
CA ALA A 372 6.99 7.53 -18.49
C ALA A 372 7.06 7.70 -20.00
N VAL A 373 7.19 6.62 -20.78
CA VAL A 373 7.14 6.68 -22.25
C VAL A 373 5.77 7.14 -22.72
N GLY A 374 4.68 6.61 -22.16
CA GLY A 374 3.32 7.06 -22.47
C GLY A 374 3.11 8.54 -22.15
N ALA A 375 3.56 8.98 -20.97
CA ALA A 375 3.51 10.38 -20.56
C ALA A 375 4.33 11.28 -21.50
N LEU A 376 5.52 10.85 -21.91
CA LEU A 376 6.39 11.59 -22.82
C LEU A 376 5.76 11.75 -24.21
N ILE A 377 5.19 10.68 -24.77
CA ILE A 377 4.50 10.73 -26.08
C ILE A 377 3.38 11.76 -26.03
N LEU A 378 2.51 11.68 -25.02
CA LEU A 378 1.38 12.58 -24.88
C LEU A 378 1.83 14.03 -24.64
N PHE A 379 2.87 14.22 -23.83
CA PHE A 379 3.46 15.53 -23.54
C PHE A 379 4.04 16.18 -24.79
N VAL A 380 4.77 15.43 -25.63
CA VAL A 380 5.34 15.95 -26.88
C VAL A 380 4.25 16.38 -27.86
N VAL A 381 3.18 15.61 -27.99
CA VAL A 381 2.03 15.98 -28.83
C VAL A 381 1.36 17.25 -28.31
N ALA A 382 1.05 17.30 -27.02
CA ALA A 382 0.43 18.47 -26.38
C ALA A 382 1.29 19.73 -26.51
N LYS A 383 2.62 19.60 -26.37
CA LYS A 383 3.55 20.72 -26.50
C LYS A 383 3.61 21.28 -27.93
N ARG A 384 3.47 20.41 -28.95
CA ARG A 384 3.42 20.83 -30.36
C ARG A 384 2.10 21.48 -30.75
N GLY A 385 0.99 21.07 -30.12
CA GLY A 385 -0.33 21.63 -30.40
C GLY A 385 -0.52 23.08 -29.91
N HIS A 386 0.28 23.53 -28.95
CA HIS A 386 0.21 24.85 -28.30
C HIS A 386 -1.14 25.22 -27.65
N ALA A 387 -2.18 24.39 -27.78
CA ALA A 387 -3.48 24.57 -27.14
C ALA A 387 -3.44 24.29 -25.63
N ILE A 388 -2.56 23.39 -25.18
CA ILE A 388 -2.41 23.01 -23.77
C ILE A 388 -1.17 23.67 -23.18
N ASN A 389 -1.31 24.32 -22.03
CA ASN A 389 -0.17 24.83 -21.28
C ASN A 389 0.54 23.68 -20.54
N THR A 390 1.43 22.98 -21.25
CA THR A 390 2.13 21.80 -20.73
C THR A 390 3.00 22.11 -19.50
N GLY A 391 3.50 23.36 -19.37
CA GLY A 391 4.23 23.81 -18.18
C GLY A 391 3.34 23.98 -16.95
N LYS A 392 2.05 24.31 -17.12
CA LYS A 392 1.06 24.28 -16.04
C LYS A 392 0.77 22.83 -15.62
N VAL A 393 0.63 21.92 -16.59
CA VAL A 393 0.39 20.49 -16.33
C VAL A 393 1.52 19.87 -15.52
N LEU A 394 2.78 20.07 -15.92
CA LEU A 394 3.92 19.55 -15.17
C LEU A 394 4.00 20.11 -13.74
N ARG A 395 3.69 21.39 -13.54
CA ARG A 395 3.64 21.98 -12.19
C ARG A 395 2.46 21.48 -11.36
N GLY A 396 1.38 21.06 -12.00
CA GLY A 396 0.21 20.47 -11.34
C GLY A 396 0.43 19.03 -10.89
N ALA A 397 1.44 18.33 -11.42
CA ALA A 397 1.76 16.98 -10.98
C ALA A 397 2.23 16.97 -9.51
N PRO A 398 1.88 15.95 -8.72
CA PRO A 398 2.11 15.93 -7.28
C PRO A 398 3.55 15.52 -6.92
N TRP A 399 4.55 16.31 -7.33
CA TRP A 399 5.97 16.02 -7.11
C TRP A 399 6.36 15.82 -5.64
N GLN A 400 5.59 16.39 -4.71
CA GLN A 400 5.79 16.15 -3.28
C GLN A 400 5.60 14.68 -2.89
N ILE A 401 4.88 13.88 -3.69
CA ILE A 401 4.71 12.44 -3.43
C ILE A 401 6.06 11.71 -3.49
N VAL A 402 7.04 12.18 -4.26
CA VAL A 402 8.39 11.56 -4.30
C VAL A 402 9.06 11.66 -2.93
N ILE A 403 9.21 12.88 -2.42
CA ILE A 403 9.83 13.11 -1.11
C ILE A 403 8.98 12.56 0.03
N PHE A 404 7.65 12.58 -0.11
CA PHE A 404 6.72 11.99 0.85
C PHE A 404 6.88 10.47 0.92
N SER A 405 6.90 9.77 -0.22
CA SER A 405 7.02 8.31 -0.27
C SER A 405 8.30 7.82 0.40
N LEU A 406 9.45 8.43 0.05
CA LEU A 406 10.74 8.09 0.66
C LEU A 406 10.77 8.42 2.15
N GLY A 407 10.34 9.63 2.54
CA GLY A 407 10.36 10.07 3.93
C GLY A 407 9.45 9.22 4.81
N MET A 408 8.21 8.97 4.37
CA MET A 408 7.23 8.20 5.13
C MET A 408 7.68 6.75 5.26
N TYR A 409 8.26 6.17 4.20
CA TYR A 409 8.78 4.80 4.26
C TYR A 409 9.97 4.69 5.21
N LEU A 410 10.91 5.65 5.21
CA LEU A 410 12.00 5.63 6.21
C LEU A 410 11.47 5.65 7.64
N VAL A 411 10.46 6.49 7.93
CA VAL A 411 9.84 6.53 9.27
C VAL A 411 9.17 5.19 9.62
N VAL A 412 8.44 4.57 8.68
CA VAL A 412 7.80 3.26 8.89
C VAL A 412 8.83 2.14 9.01
N TYR A 413 9.91 2.19 8.24
CA TYR A 413 11.03 1.25 8.34
C TYR A 413 11.71 1.36 9.71
N GLY A 414 11.79 2.58 10.26
CA GLY A 414 12.20 2.82 11.64
C GLY A 414 11.33 2.09 12.68
N LEU A 415 10.01 1.99 12.44
CA LEU A 415 9.13 1.18 13.30
C LEU A 415 9.49 -0.31 13.24
N ARG A 416 9.89 -0.82 12.06
CA ARG A 416 10.36 -2.20 11.90
C ARG A 416 11.67 -2.43 12.63
N ASN A 417 12.66 -1.55 12.45
CA ASN A 417 13.94 -1.62 13.15
C ASN A 417 13.75 -1.63 14.68
N ALA A 418 12.79 -0.84 15.17
CA ALA A 418 12.45 -0.77 16.58
C ALA A 418 11.56 -1.93 17.09
N GLY A 419 11.12 -2.84 16.21
CA GLY A 419 10.32 -4.01 16.53
C GLY A 419 8.81 -3.76 16.73
N LEU A 420 8.31 -2.54 16.44
CA LEU A 420 6.90 -2.23 16.66
C LEU A 420 5.97 -2.98 15.67
N THR A 421 6.47 -3.25 14.45
CA THR A 421 5.73 -4.04 13.46
C THR A 421 5.53 -5.49 13.90
N GLU A 422 6.36 -6.02 14.81
CA GLU A 422 6.27 -7.41 15.28
C GLU A 422 5.00 -7.71 16.08
N TYR A 423 4.47 -6.71 16.79
CA TYR A 423 3.18 -6.84 17.46
C TYR A 423 2.05 -7.08 16.45
N LEU A 424 2.11 -6.37 15.32
CA LEU A 424 1.14 -6.55 14.25
C LEU A 424 1.38 -7.89 13.53
N SER A 425 2.63 -8.27 13.26
CA SER A 425 2.99 -9.61 12.76
C SER A 425 2.43 -10.72 13.66
N GLY A 426 2.46 -10.53 14.97
CA GLY A 426 1.88 -11.47 15.95
C GLY A 426 0.38 -11.64 15.78
N VAL A 427 -0.37 -10.54 15.63
CA VAL A 427 -1.82 -10.58 15.34
C VAL A 427 -2.08 -11.27 14.00
N LEU A 428 -1.30 -10.94 12.98
CA LEU A 428 -1.40 -11.52 11.65
C LEU A 428 -1.13 -13.03 11.64
N ASN A 429 -0.19 -13.52 12.45
CA ASN A 429 0.06 -14.95 12.62
C ASN A 429 -1.16 -15.68 13.18
N VAL A 430 -1.81 -15.11 14.21
CA VAL A 430 -3.04 -15.71 14.77
C VAL A 430 -4.13 -15.80 13.71
N LEU A 431 -4.27 -14.77 12.86
CA LEU A 431 -5.25 -14.80 11.76
C LEU A 431 -4.88 -15.84 10.70
N ALA A 432 -3.60 -15.94 10.34
CA ALA A 432 -3.09 -16.92 9.38
C ALA A 432 -3.31 -18.37 9.85
N ASP A 433 -3.07 -18.64 11.14
CA ASP A 433 -3.23 -19.96 11.74
C ASP A 433 -4.71 -20.44 11.73
N ASN A 434 -5.67 -19.51 11.60
CA ASN A 434 -7.10 -19.81 11.49
C ASN A 434 -7.59 -19.97 10.03
N GLY A 435 -6.67 -19.98 9.06
CA GLY A 435 -6.96 -20.29 7.65
C GLY A 435 -7.33 -19.09 6.79
N LEU A 436 -7.60 -19.38 5.50
CA LEU A 436 -7.74 -18.37 4.44
C LEU A 436 -8.76 -17.27 4.77
N TRP A 437 -9.98 -17.64 5.16
CA TRP A 437 -11.04 -16.67 5.45
C TRP A 437 -10.70 -15.75 6.63
N ALA A 438 -10.15 -16.31 7.71
CA ALA A 438 -9.75 -15.53 8.87
C ALA A 438 -8.59 -14.60 8.54
N ALA A 439 -7.60 -15.08 7.78
CA ALA A 439 -6.48 -14.27 7.30
C ALA A 439 -6.95 -13.11 6.40
N THR A 440 -7.81 -13.38 5.42
CA THR A 440 -8.32 -12.35 4.49
C THR A 440 -9.17 -11.31 5.21
N LEU A 441 -10.22 -11.74 5.93
CA LEU A 441 -11.15 -10.82 6.58
C LEU A 441 -10.45 -10.06 7.71
N GLY A 442 -9.70 -10.77 8.57
CA GLY A 442 -9.02 -10.18 9.70
C GLY A 442 -7.98 -9.15 9.27
N THR A 443 -7.14 -9.48 8.29
CA THR A 443 -6.13 -8.54 7.77
C THR A 443 -6.79 -7.34 7.11
N GLY A 444 -7.82 -7.56 6.29
CA GLY A 444 -8.53 -6.48 5.60
C GLY A 444 -9.23 -5.50 6.52
N PHE A 445 -9.92 -5.98 7.56
CA PHE A 445 -10.56 -5.10 8.55
C PHE A 445 -9.54 -4.38 9.44
N LEU A 446 -8.46 -5.07 9.84
CA LEU A 446 -7.38 -4.47 10.62
C LEU A 446 -6.71 -3.33 9.86
N THR A 447 -6.36 -3.57 8.60
CA THR A 447 -5.73 -2.57 7.73
C THR A 447 -6.69 -1.45 7.38
N ALA A 448 -7.98 -1.73 7.15
CA ALA A 448 -8.99 -0.69 6.96
C ALA A 448 -9.13 0.23 8.18
N PHE A 449 -9.13 -0.35 9.39
CA PHE A 449 -9.17 0.41 10.63
C PHE A 449 -7.95 1.31 10.78
N LEU A 450 -6.74 0.76 10.60
CA LEU A 450 -5.50 1.54 10.65
C LEU A 450 -5.54 2.67 9.61
N SER A 451 -5.90 2.36 8.37
CA SER A 451 -5.96 3.33 7.27
C SER A 451 -6.94 4.46 7.53
N SER A 452 -8.05 4.20 8.22
CA SER A 452 -9.01 5.22 8.61
C SER A 452 -8.49 6.21 9.66
N ILE A 453 -7.40 5.88 10.37
CA ILE A 453 -6.85 6.71 11.45
C ILE A 453 -5.56 7.39 11.01
N MET A 454 -4.68 6.66 10.29
CA MET A 454 -3.33 7.13 10.00
C MET A 454 -3.07 7.45 8.53
N ASN A 455 -4.08 7.37 7.65
CA ASN A 455 -3.94 7.47 6.20
C ASN A 455 -3.49 6.15 5.52
N ASN A 456 -3.82 5.97 4.24
CA ASN A 456 -3.54 4.74 3.50
C ASN A 456 -2.06 4.49 3.23
N MET A 457 -1.29 5.54 2.93
CA MET A 457 0.14 5.39 2.61
C MET A 457 1.01 4.84 3.74
N PRO A 458 0.97 5.37 4.97
CA PRO A 458 1.71 4.75 6.08
C PRO A 458 1.13 3.39 6.47
N THR A 459 -0.19 3.19 6.33
CA THR A 459 -0.82 1.91 6.66
C THR A 459 -0.37 0.79 5.74
N VAL A 460 -0.32 1.03 4.42
CA VAL A 460 0.09 0.00 3.46
C VAL A 460 1.50 -0.49 3.75
N LEU A 461 2.39 0.42 4.15
CA LEU A 461 3.78 0.11 4.51
C LEU A 461 3.87 -0.66 5.83
N VAL A 462 3.17 -0.22 6.86
CA VAL A 462 3.10 -0.93 8.15
C VAL A 462 2.53 -2.35 7.93
N GLY A 463 1.48 -2.47 7.12
CA GLY A 463 0.87 -3.74 6.75
C GLY A 463 1.83 -4.63 5.97
N ALA A 464 2.50 -4.11 4.95
CA ALA A 464 3.45 -4.86 4.14
C ALA A 464 4.63 -5.41 4.98
N LEU A 465 5.24 -4.57 5.81
CA LEU A 465 6.34 -4.99 6.70
C LEU A 465 5.88 -6.02 7.73
N SER A 466 4.64 -5.90 8.23
CA SER A 466 4.10 -6.85 9.23
C SER A 466 3.69 -8.18 8.60
N ILE A 467 3.17 -8.17 7.37
CA ILE A 467 2.89 -9.40 6.60
C ILE A 467 4.20 -10.10 6.26
N ASP A 468 5.24 -9.36 5.88
CA ASP A 468 6.55 -9.94 5.60
C ASP A 468 7.22 -10.54 6.85
N GLY A 469 7.09 -9.86 8.00
CA GLY A 469 7.53 -10.37 9.29
C GLY A 469 6.66 -11.52 9.86
N SER A 470 5.51 -11.81 9.23
CA SER A 470 4.65 -12.92 9.64
C SER A 470 5.19 -14.27 9.16
N THR A 471 4.69 -15.36 9.73
CA THR A 471 4.98 -16.73 9.28
C THR A 471 3.97 -17.29 8.31
N ALA A 472 3.04 -16.46 7.84
CA ALA A 472 2.12 -16.84 6.77
C ALA A 472 2.91 -17.22 5.52
N SER A 473 2.46 -18.24 4.80
CA SER A 473 3.08 -18.70 3.55
C SER A 473 2.02 -19.16 2.56
N GLY A 474 2.41 -19.29 1.28
CA GLY A 474 1.53 -19.68 0.19
C GLY A 474 0.30 -18.76 0.06
N VAL A 475 -0.83 -19.36 -0.30
CA VAL A 475 -2.11 -18.66 -0.56
C VAL A 475 -2.57 -17.82 0.65
N ILE A 476 -2.21 -18.19 1.88
CA ILE A 476 -2.55 -17.40 3.08
C ILE A 476 -1.77 -16.07 3.10
N LYS A 477 -0.46 -16.09 2.77
CA LYS A 477 0.34 -14.85 2.68
C LYS A 477 -0.19 -13.97 1.55
N GLU A 478 -0.46 -14.54 0.38
CA GLU A 478 -1.06 -13.82 -0.76
C GLU A 478 -2.39 -13.17 -0.37
N ALA A 479 -3.27 -13.91 0.29
CA ALA A 479 -4.55 -13.40 0.78
C ALA A 479 -4.39 -12.21 1.73
N MET A 480 -3.38 -12.24 2.61
CA MET A 480 -3.06 -11.12 3.50
C MET A 480 -2.53 -9.91 2.73
N VAL A 481 -1.71 -10.12 1.70
CA VAL A 481 -1.20 -9.05 0.83
C VAL A 481 -2.35 -8.34 0.10
N TYR A 482 -3.22 -9.09 -0.59
CA TYR A 482 -4.37 -8.50 -1.28
C TYR A 482 -5.38 -7.88 -0.29
N ALA A 483 -5.59 -8.49 0.87
CA ALA A 483 -6.46 -7.92 1.90
C ALA A 483 -5.92 -6.60 2.47
N ASN A 484 -4.59 -6.47 2.61
CA ASN A 484 -3.95 -5.22 3.02
C ASN A 484 -4.19 -4.11 2.00
N VAL A 485 -4.10 -4.41 0.71
CA VAL A 485 -4.44 -3.46 -0.36
C VAL A 485 -5.91 -3.04 -0.26
N ILE A 486 -6.84 -4.00 -0.19
CA ILE A 486 -8.29 -3.71 -0.08
C ILE A 486 -8.59 -2.85 1.15
N GLY A 487 -7.99 -3.17 2.30
CA GLY A 487 -8.19 -2.39 3.52
C GLY A 487 -7.62 -0.97 3.40
N CYS A 488 -6.46 -0.81 2.77
CA CYS A 488 -5.84 0.50 2.54
C CYS A 488 -6.57 1.35 1.48
N ASP A 489 -7.35 0.75 0.58
CA ASP A 489 -8.13 1.48 -0.42
C ASP A 489 -9.53 1.84 0.09
N LEU A 490 -10.25 0.89 0.71
CA LEU A 490 -11.63 1.12 1.16
C LEU A 490 -11.70 1.74 2.56
N GLY A 491 -10.84 1.30 3.49
CA GLY A 491 -10.79 1.79 4.87
C GLY A 491 -10.68 3.31 5.03
N PRO A 492 -9.89 4.02 4.20
CA PRO A 492 -9.85 5.47 4.18
C PRO A 492 -11.20 6.17 4.16
N LYS A 493 -12.22 5.60 3.53
CA LYS A 493 -13.53 6.24 3.38
C LYS A 493 -14.33 6.35 4.67
N ILE A 494 -13.89 5.70 5.74
CA ILE A 494 -14.48 5.86 7.07
C ILE A 494 -14.26 7.28 7.61
N THR A 495 -13.09 7.90 7.38
CA THR A 495 -12.79 9.25 7.90
C THR A 495 -12.22 10.18 6.82
N PRO A 496 -12.37 11.50 6.94
CA PRO A 496 -11.78 12.44 5.97
C PRO A 496 -10.26 12.36 5.85
N ILE A 497 -9.57 11.95 6.91
CA ILE A 497 -8.10 11.92 6.99
C ILE A 497 -7.50 10.61 6.47
N GLY A 498 -8.34 9.61 6.22
CA GLY A 498 -7.89 8.27 5.84
C GLY A 498 -7.22 8.19 4.47
N SER A 499 -7.41 9.18 3.60
CA SER A 499 -6.72 9.25 2.30
C SER A 499 -6.42 10.70 1.95
N LEU A 500 -5.22 10.95 1.39
CA LEU A 500 -4.83 12.27 0.89
C LEU A 500 -5.74 12.73 -0.25
N ALA A 501 -6.16 11.80 -1.12
CA ALA A 501 -7.11 12.09 -2.20
C ALA A 501 -8.43 12.65 -1.65
N THR A 502 -8.91 12.12 -0.52
CA THR A 502 -10.13 12.62 0.14
C THR A 502 -9.94 14.04 0.68
N LEU A 503 -8.79 14.37 1.27
CA LEU A 503 -8.51 15.74 1.76
C LEU A 503 -8.45 16.74 0.60
N LEU A 504 -7.76 16.39 -0.48
CA LEU A 504 -7.68 17.22 -1.68
C LEU A 504 -9.07 17.37 -2.33
N TRP A 505 -9.85 16.30 -2.38
CA TRP A 505 -11.22 16.30 -2.87
C TRP A 505 -12.14 17.22 -2.06
N LEU A 506 -12.10 17.14 -0.72
CA LEU A 506 -12.85 18.05 0.15
C LEU A 506 -12.43 19.51 -0.05
N HIS A 507 -11.15 19.77 -0.31
CA HIS A 507 -10.68 21.11 -0.66
C HIS A 507 -11.27 21.58 -2.00
N VAL A 508 -11.27 20.75 -3.05
CA VAL A 508 -11.90 21.06 -4.35
C VAL A 508 -13.38 21.37 -4.19
N LEU A 509 -14.09 20.61 -3.34
CA LEU A 509 -15.49 20.86 -3.03
C LEU A 509 -15.70 22.22 -2.34
N SER A 510 -14.83 22.58 -1.39
CA SER A 510 -14.90 23.89 -0.74
C SER A 510 -14.77 25.05 -1.74
N GLN A 511 -13.90 24.92 -2.75
CA GLN A 511 -13.74 25.90 -3.82
C GLN A 511 -14.98 26.02 -4.74
N LYS A 512 -15.86 25.01 -4.72
CA LYS A 512 -17.15 25.00 -5.41
C LYS A 512 -18.32 25.33 -4.48
N ASN A 513 -18.06 25.95 -3.32
CA ASN A 513 -19.04 26.30 -2.30
C ASN A 513 -19.84 25.09 -1.75
N MET A 514 -19.24 23.91 -1.77
CA MET A 514 -19.78 22.69 -1.16
C MET A 514 -18.89 22.26 0.00
N THR A 515 -19.36 22.41 1.22
CA THR A 515 -18.64 21.95 2.42
C THR A 515 -19.33 20.72 2.99
N ILE A 516 -18.53 19.70 3.30
CA ILE A 516 -18.99 18.46 3.91
C ILE A 516 -18.48 18.45 5.35
N SER A 517 -19.38 18.32 6.32
CA SER A 517 -18.98 18.23 7.72
C SER A 517 -18.34 16.88 8.02
N TRP A 518 -17.38 16.87 8.95
CA TRP A 518 -16.74 15.65 9.42
C TRP A 518 -17.75 14.60 9.90
N GLY A 519 -18.75 15.02 10.67
CA GLY A 519 -19.79 14.11 11.18
C GLY A 519 -20.65 13.50 10.08
N TYR A 520 -21.01 14.27 9.05
CA TYR A 520 -21.75 13.74 7.89
C TYR A 520 -20.90 12.76 7.09
N TYR A 521 -19.64 13.13 6.83
CA TYR A 521 -18.71 12.26 6.10
C TYR A 521 -18.52 10.95 6.84
N PHE A 522 -18.19 10.99 8.14
CA PHE A 522 -17.97 9.79 8.95
C PHE A 522 -19.20 8.88 9.00
N ARG A 523 -20.39 9.45 9.19
CA ARG A 523 -21.64 8.68 9.20
C ARG A 523 -21.88 7.97 7.87
N THR A 524 -21.72 8.69 6.76
CA THR A 524 -21.86 8.11 5.42
C THR A 524 -20.77 7.07 5.17
N GLY A 525 -19.52 7.38 5.56
CA GLY A 525 -18.35 6.52 5.50
C GLY A 525 -18.53 5.17 6.17
N ILE A 526 -18.91 5.13 7.44
CA ILE A 526 -19.12 3.86 8.14
C ILE A 526 -20.26 3.05 7.51
N ILE A 527 -21.38 3.69 7.18
CA ILE A 527 -22.55 2.99 6.63
C ILE A 527 -22.21 2.37 5.27
N MET A 528 -21.44 3.07 4.45
CA MET A 528 -21.06 2.64 3.10
C MET A 528 -19.91 1.65 3.11
N THR A 529 -18.84 1.94 3.87
CA THR A 529 -17.57 1.23 3.76
C THR A 529 -17.63 -0.17 4.35
N LEU A 530 -18.29 -0.37 5.51
CA LEU A 530 -18.27 -1.69 6.17
C LEU A 530 -18.91 -2.81 5.32
N PRO A 531 -20.11 -2.61 4.72
CA PRO A 531 -20.70 -3.64 3.86
C PRO A 531 -19.88 -3.89 2.59
N VAL A 532 -19.39 -2.81 1.95
CA VAL A 532 -18.58 -2.92 0.72
C VAL A 532 -17.26 -3.65 1.02
N LEU A 533 -16.58 -3.28 2.12
CA LEU A 533 -15.35 -3.92 2.56
C LEU A 533 -15.57 -5.41 2.83
N PHE A 534 -16.65 -5.78 3.54
CA PHE A 534 -16.97 -7.18 3.80
C PHE A 534 -17.17 -7.97 2.50
N VAL A 535 -18.00 -7.45 1.58
CA VAL A 535 -18.26 -8.11 0.29
C VAL A 535 -16.97 -8.26 -0.53
N THR A 536 -16.14 -7.22 -0.54
CA THR A 536 -14.88 -7.22 -1.30
C THR A 536 -13.89 -8.24 -0.73
N LEU A 537 -13.70 -8.29 0.59
CA LEU A 537 -12.83 -9.27 1.23
C LEU A 537 -13.36 -10.70 1.12
N ALA A 538 -14.68 -10.89 1.20
CA ALA A 538 -15.30 -12.19 0.96
C ALA A 538 -15.12 -12.66 -0.50
N ALA A 539 -15.24 -11.75 -1.46
CA ALA A 539 -14.95 -12.03 -2.87
C ALA A 539 -13.49 -12.43 -3.08
N LEU A 540 -12.55 -11.78 -2.39
CA LEU A 540 -11.13 -12.17 -2.40
C LEU A 540 -10.91 -13.57 -1.82
N ALA A 541 -11.45 -13.84 -0.64
CA ALA A 541 -11.32 -15.16 0.00
C ALA A 541 -11.90 -16.27 -0.88
N LEU A 542 -13.06 -16.03 -1.49
CA LEU A 542 -13.68 -16.95 -2.44
C LEU A 542 -12.81 -17.14 -3.70
N ARG A 543 -12.31 -16.04 -4.29
CA ARG A 543 -11.45 -16.09 -5.48
C ARG A 543 -10.18 -16.90 -5.27
N LEU A 544 -9.55 -16.77 -4.10
CA LEU A 544 -8.34 -17.51 -3.73
C LEU A 544 -8.63 -18.95 -3.28
N SER A 545 -9.86 -19.26 -2.89
CA SER A 545 -10.27 -20.64 -2.57
C SER A 545 -10.28 -21.55 -3.81
N PHE A 546 -10.45 -21.00 -5.02
CA PHE A 546 -10.41 -21.78 -6.27
C PHE A 546 -8.99 -22.08 -6.77
N THR A 547 -7.98 -21.44 -6.18
CA THR A 547 -6.55 -21.67 -6.48
C THR A 547 -5.88 -22.66 -5.54
N LEU A 548 -6.59 -23.09 -4.49
CA LEU A 548 -6.27 -24.26 -3.66
C LEU A 548 -6.77 -25.54 -4.33
#